data_AF-A0A9W6HWV3-F1
#
_entry.id   AF-A0A9W6HWV3-F1
#
_cell.length_a   1.000
_cell.length_b   1.000
_cell.length_c   1.000
_cell.angle_alpha   90.00
_cell.angle_beta   90.00
_cell.angle_gamma   90.00
#
_symmetry.space_group_name_H-M   'P 1'
#
loop_
_entity.id
_entity.type
_entity.pdbx_description
1 polymer ?
#
loop_
_entity_poly.entity_id
_entity_poly.type
_entity_poly.pdbx_seq_one_letter_code
_entity_poly.pdbx_strand_id
1 'polypeptide(L)'
;MSDSLSPALAAAVHLEIENLRRVDDDLRATQIAAVLDASRRSMNIPTHGDDLLFGGRHCVPTFAEMARVLACLAWQPGGVTVFGMHLCARHELCLAAESGRRTAS
;
A
#
# COMPACT_ATOMS: atom_id res chain seq x y z
N MET A 1 0.17 -21.71 -4.95
CA MET A 1 -0.39 -20.60 -4.13
C MET A 1 0.36 -19.27 -4.32
N SER A 2 1.60 -19.26 -4.84
CA SER A 2 2.36 -18.02 -5.12
C SER A 2 1.75 -17.16 -6.23
N ASP A 3 1.15 -17.77 -7.25
CA ASP A 3 0.69 -17.04 -8.45
C ASP A 3 -0.55 -16.16 -8.20
N SER A 4 -1.23 -16.34 -7.06
CA SER A 4 -2.45 -15.63 -6.70
C SER A 4 -2.25 -14.47 -5.72
N LEU A 5 -1.06 -14.31 -5.12
CA LEU A 5 -0.86 -13.30 -4.06
C LEU A 5 -0.89 -11.88 -4.62
N SER A 6 -0.12 -11.59 -5.67
CA SER A 6 -0.07 -10.26 -6.28
C SER A 6 -1.44 -9.76 -6.75
N PRO A 7 -2.24 -10.52 -7.52
CA PRO A 7 -3.57 -10.05 -7.92
C PRO A 7 -4.54 -9.91 -6.74
N ALA A 8 -4.47 -10.78 -5.73
CA ALA A 8 -5.29 -10.63 -4.51
C ALA A 8 -4.90 -9.36 -3.74
N LEU A 9 -3.60 -9.10 -3.60
CA LEU A 9 -3.09 -7.91 -2.90
C LEU A 9 -3.45 -6.64 -3.67
N ALA A 10 -3.32 -6.62 -4.99
CA ALA A 10 -3.75 -5.47 -5.81
C ALA A 10 -5.24 -5.15 -5.60
N ALA A 11 -6.10 -6.18 -5.65
CA ALA A 11 -7.53 -6.00 -5.41
C ALA A 11 -7.82 -5.45 -4.01
N ALA A 12 -7.16 -5.99 -2.98
CA ALA A 12 -7.31 -5.53 -1.60
C ALA A 12 -6.82 -4.09 -1.41
N VAL A 13 -5.68 -3.73 -2.01
CA VAL A 13 -5.17 -2.36 -1.98
C VAL A 13 -6.14 -1.38 -2.62
N HIS A 14 -6.71 -1.71 -3.78
CA HIS A 14 -7.70 -0.85 -4.44
C HIS A 14 -8.95 -0.64 -3.59
N LEU A 15 -9.41 -1.68 -2.89
CA LEU A 15 -10.52 -1.55 -1.94
C LEU A 15 -10.18 -0.59 -0.79
N GLU A 16 -8.98 -0.68 -0.23
CA GLU A 16 -8.55 0.20 0.86
C GLU A 16 -8.28 1.65 0.38
N ILE A 17 -7.79 1.84 -0.84
CA ILE A 17 -7.71 3.17 -1.47
C ILE A 17 -9.11 3.79 -1.57
N GLU A 18 -10.10 3.00 -1.97
CA GLU A 18 -11.49 3.46 -2.07
C GLU A 18 -12.09 3.76 -0.69
N ASN A 19 -11.77 2.99 0.34
CA ASN A 19 -12.16 3.32 1.72
C ASN A 19 -11.58 4.66 2.16
N LEU A 20 -10.28 4.90 1.91
CA LEU A 20 -9.62 6.18 2.19
C LEU A 20 -10.19 7.33 1.34
N ARG A 21 -10.69 7.06 0.14
CA ARG A 21 -11.30 8.08 -0.73
C ARG A 21 -12.65 8.59 -0.20
N ARG A 22 -13.35 7.79 0.60
CA ARG A 22 -14.70 8.13 1.14
C ARG A 22 -14.68 9.07 2.32
N VAL A 23 -13.53 9.26 2.96
CA VAL A 23 -13.36 10.22 4.05
C VAL A 23 -12.85 11.56 3.54
N ASP A 24 -13.06 12.62 4.31
CA ASP A 24 -12.52 13.94 3.99
C ASP A 24 -10.98 13.97 4.03
N ASP A 25 -10.40 14.99 3.41
CA ASP A 25 -8.96 15.10 3.20
C ASP A 25 -8.15 15.14 4.50
N ASP A 26 -8.66 15.83 5.55
CA ASP A 26 -7.98 15.98 6.83
C ASP A 26 -8.01 14.68 7.64
N LEU A 27 -9.17 14.02 7.67
CA LEU A 27 -9.33 12.72 8.30
C LEU A 27 -8.48 11.66 7.59
N ARG A 28 -8.46 11.68 6.25
CA ARG A 28 -7.62 10.78 5.45
C ARG A 28 -6.15 10.93 5.78
N ALA A 29 -5.65 12.17 5.84
CA ALA A 29 -4.26 12.46 6.18
C ALA A 29 -3.90 11.92 7.58
N THR A 30 -4.81 12.12 8.55
CA THR A 30 -4.67 11.60 9.92
C THR A 30 -4.62 10.07 9.94
N GLN A 31 -5.53 9.40 9.21
CA GLN A 31 -5.58 7.94 9.11
C GLN A 31 -4.32 7.36 8.47
N ILE A 32 -3.85 7.97 7.38
CA ILE A 32 -2.61 7.56 6.70
C ILE A 32 -1.43 7.65 7.66
N ALA A 33 -1.26 8.77 8.35
CA ALA A 33 -0.16 8.96 9.30
C ALA A 33 -0.19 7.93 10.43
N ALA A 34 -1.38 7.67 11.01
CA ALA A 34 -1.56 6.71 12.08
C ALA A 34 -1.25 5.26 11.63
N VAL A 35 -1.72 4.86 10.44
CA VAL A 35 -1.45 3.51 9.90
C VAL A 35 0.03 3.31 9.63
N LEU A 36 0.70 4.31 9.03
CA LEU A 36 2.13 4.21 8.72
C LEU A 36 3.01 4.20 9.98
N ASP A 37 2.69 5.01 11.00
CA ASP A 37 3.40 4.98 12.29
C ASP A 37 3.18 3.66 13.03
N ALA A 38 1.94 3.15 13.04
CA ALA A 38 1.64 1.85 13.64
C ALA A 38 2.38 0.70 12.93
N SER A 39 2.40 0.69 11.59
CA SER A 39 3.10 -0.34 10.82
C SER A 39 4.62 -0.26 11.00
N ARG A 40 5.19 0.94 11.11
CA ARG A 40 6.63 1.11 11.41
C ARG A 40 7.03 0.52 12.76
N ARG A 41 6.12 0.55 13.74
CA ARG A 41 6.32 -0.03 15.08
C ARG A 41 5.94 -1.52 15.14
N SER A 42 5.14 -1.96 14.19
CA SER A 42 4.75 -3.36 14.02
C SER A 42 5.93 -4.19 13.55
N MET A 43 6.12 -5.36 14.17
CA MET A 43 7.06 -6.37 13.69
C MET A 43 6.37 -7.42 12.81
N ASN A 44 5.08 -7.27 12.51
CA ASN A 44 4.28 -8.31 11.87
C ASN A 44 4.73 -8.59 10.43
N ILE A 45 4.85 -7.57 9.57
CA ILE A 45 5.35 -7.74 8.20
C ILE A 45 6.81 -8.24 8.16
N PRO A 46 7.77 -7.65 8.92
CA PRO A 46 9.15 -8.15 8.93
C PRO A 46 9.30 -9.59 9.44
N THR A 47 8.48 -10.01 10.41
CA THR A 47 8.61 -11.31 11.08
C THR A 47 7.84 -12.42 10.37
N HIS A 48 6.75 -12.08 9.68
CA HIS A 48 5.80 -13.05 9.10
C HIS A 48 5.59 -12.86 7.60
N GLY A 49 6.55 -12.24 6.91
CA GLY A 49 6.50 -12.08 5.46
C GLY A 49 6.56 -13.42 4.72
N ASP A 50 7.24 -14.41 5.27
CA ASP A 50 7.26 -15.78 4.77
C ASP A 50 5.89 -16.47 4.94
N ASP A 51 5.23 -16.28 6.08
CA ASP A 51 3.87 -16.75 6.31
C ASP A 51 2.91 -16.17 5.25
N LEU A 52 3.06 -14.89 4.89
CA LEU A 52 2.28 -14.27 3.81
C LEU A 52 2.53 -14.95 2.45
N LEU A 53 3.77 -15.29 2.12
CA LEU A 53 4.15 -15.87 0.83
C LEU A 53 3.78 -17.36 0.70
N PHE A 54 3.83 -18.10 1.80
CA PHE A 54 3.68 -19.56 1.81
C PHE A 54 2.40 -20.04 2.50
N GLY A 55 1.51 -19.13 2.91
CA GLY A 55 0.24 -19.48 3.54
C GLY A 55 0.40 -19.98 4.98
N GLY A 56 1.38 -19.45 5.70
CA GLY A 56 1.64 -19.79 7.10
C GLY A 56 0.59 -19.20 8.06
N ARG A 57 0.78 -19.44 9.35
CA ARG A 57 -0.24 -19.15 10.39
C ARG A 57 -0.62 -17.67 10.43
N HIS A 58 0.31 -16.77 10.16
CA HIS A 58 0.12 -15.32 10.26
C HIS A 58 -0.23 -14.68 8.90
N CYS A 59 -0.51 -15.47 7.86
CA CYS A 59 -0.75 -14.95 6.52
C CYS A 59 -1.90 -13.93 6.45
N VAL A 60 -3.04 -14.20 7.11
CA VAL A 60 -4.22 -13.32 7.11
C VAL A 60 -3.94 -11.96 7.74
N PRO A 61 -3.45 -11.85 8.99
CA PRO A 61 -3.17 -10.54 9.58
C PRO A 61 -2.06 -9.80 8.83
N THR A 62 -1.02 -10.49 8.35
CA THR A 62 0.05 -9.87 7.56
C THR A 62 -0.45 -9.37 6.20
N PHE A 63 -1.34 -10.10 5.53
CA PHE A 63 -1.97 -9.68 4.27
C PHE A 63 -2.80 -8.40 4.46
N ALA A 64 -3.65 -8.37 5.49
CA ALA A 64 -4.51 -7.22 5.78
C ALA A 64 -3.68 -5.97 6.13
N GLU A 65 -2.62 -6.13 6.92
CA GLU A 65 -1.70 -5.03 7.25
C GLU A 65 -0.98 -4.53 5.99
N MET A 66 -0.45 -5.44 5.17
CA MET A 66 0.23 -5.11 3.92
C MET A 66 -0.71 -4.32 2.97
N ALA A 67 -1.94 -4.79 2.78
CA ALA A 67 -2.91 -4.10 1.92
C ALA A 67 -3.19 -2.66 2.39
N ARG A 68 -3.40 -2.44 3.69
CA ARG A 68 -3.65 -1.10 4.25
C ARG A 68 -2.43 -0.19 4.12
N VAL A 69 -1.25 -0.69 4.41
CA VAL A 69 0.00 0.09 4.31
C VAL A 69 0.25 0.50 2.87
N LEU A 70 0.12 -0.43 1.92
CA LEU A 70 0.27 -0.13 0.49
C LEU A 70 -0.78 0.86 -0.01
N ALA A 71 -2.03 0.76 0.46
CA ALA A 71 -3.05 1.76 0.15
C ALA A 71 -2.69 3.15 0.69
N CYS A 72 -2.15 3.24 1.91
CA CYS A 72 -1.66 4.51 2.47
C CYS A 72 -0.48 5.08 1.67
N LEU A 73 0.46 4.23 1.25
CA LEU A 73 1.60 4.64 0.42
C LEU A 73 1.18 5.07 -0.99
N ALA A 74 0.10 4.51 -1.54
CA ALA A 74 -0.44 4.90 -2.84
C ALA A 74 -0.93 6.36 -2.88
N TRP A 75 -1.15 7.01 -1.73
CA TRP A 75 -1.48 8.43 -1.62
C TRP A 75 -0.26 9.36 -1.66
N GLN A 76 0.96 8.83 -1.59
CA GLN A 76 2.16 9.65 -1.72
C GLN A 76 2.30 10.19 -3.15
N PRO A 77 2.90 11.38 -3.35
CA PRO A 77 3.24 11.88 -4.68
C PRO A 77 4.11 10.86 -5.43
N GLY A 78 3.63 10.38 -6.59
CA GLY A 78 4.33 9.35 -7.35
C GLY A 78 3.96 7.91 -7.00
N GLY A 79 3.01 7.69 -6.09
CA GLY A 79 2.50 6.35 -5.73
C GLY A 79 3.56 5.44 -5.10
N VAL A 80 3.29 4.14 -5.12
CA VAL A 80 4.20 3.10 -4.64
C VAL A 80 4.31 1.97 -5.66
N THR A 81 5.51 1.44 -5.83
CA THR A 81 5.75 0.26 -6.68
C THR A 81 6.25 -0.89 -5.81
N VAL A 82 5.54 -2.00 -5.83
CA VAL A 82 5.85 -3.20 -5.04
C VAL A 82 5.42 -4.46 -5.78
N PHE A 83 6.17 -5.56 -5.68
CA PHE A 83 5.85 -6.83 -6.33
C PHE A 83 5.55 -6.72 -7.84
N GLY A 84 6.22 -5.80 -8.54
CA GLY A 84 6.00 -5.55 -9.97
C GLY A 84 4.73 -4.77 -10.30
N MET A 85 3.98 -4.31 -9.29
CA MET A 85 2.75 -3.55 -9.43
C MET A 85 2.98 -2.10 -9.04
N HIS A 86 2.46 -1.17 -9.84
CA HIS A 86 2.43 0.24 -9.50
C HIS A 86 1.04 0.64 -8.99
N LEU A 87 0.99 1.27 -7.82
CA LEU A 87 -0.23 1.59 -7.10
C LEU A 87 -0.25 3.10 -6.81
N CYS A 88 -1.28 3.79 -7.29
CA CYS A 88 -1.48 5.21 -7.02
C CYS A 88 -2.98 5.49 -6.74
N ALA A 89 -3.25 6.32 -5.74
CA ALA A 89 -4.60 6.74 -5.40
C ALA A 89 -5.10 7.90 -6.29
N ARG A 90 -4.14 8.66 -6.86
CA ARG A 90 -4.33 9.83 -7.72
C ARG A 90 -3.34 9.78 -8.88
N HIS A 91 -3.76 9.21 -10.00
CA HIS A 91 -2.88 8.95 -11.14
C HIS A 91 -2.32 10.24 -11.74
N GLU A 92 -3.08 11.33 -11.72
CA GLU A 92 -2.66 12.64 -12.21
C GLU A 92 -1.45 13.20 -11.44
N LEU A 93 -1.41 13.01 -10.12
CA LEU A 93 -0.26 13.41 -9.30
C LEU A 93 0.95 12.50 -9.53
N CYS A 94 0.70 11.23 -9.88
CA CYS A 94 1.76 10.30 -10.21
C CYS A 94 2.49 10.69 -11.49
N LEU A 95 1.75 11.02 -12.54
CA LEU A 95 2.30 11.49 -13.82
C LEU A 95 3.10 12.79 -13.64
N ALA A 96 2.61 13.72 -12.82
CA ALA A 96 3.33 14.95 -12.49
C ALA A 96 4.67 14.67 -11.80
N ALA A 97 4.69 13.76 -10.81
CA ALA A 97 5.91 13.37 -10.09
C ALA A 97 6.94 12.66 -11.00
N GLU A 98 6.48 11.83 -11.94
CA GLU A 98 7.36 11.21 -12.94
C GLU A 98 7.97 12.23 -13.89
N SER A 99 7.19 13.19 -14.35
CA SER A 99 7.65 14.24 -15.27
C SER A 99 8.74 15.10 -14.62
N GLY A 100 8.56 15.47 -13.34
CA GLY A 100 9.57 16.22 -12.57
C GLY A 100 10.88 15.46 -12.35
N ARG A 101 10.85 14.12 -12.25
CA ARG A 101 12.06 13.28 -12.16
C ARG A 101 12.89 13.30 -13.44
N ARG A 102 12.25 13.35 -14.62
CA ARG A 102 12.93 13.33 -15.93
C ARG A 102 13.60 14.65 -16.28
N THR A 103 13.12 15.77 -15.73
CA THR A 103 13.72 17.10 -15.95
C THR A 103 14.88 17.40 -15.00
N ALA A 104 15.10 16.57 -13.98
CA ALA A 104 16.13 16.73 -12.96
C ALA A 104 17.34 15.79 -13.14
N SER A 105 17.38 15.00 -14.23
CA SER A 105 18.53 14.18 -14.67
C SER A 105 19.09 14.75 -15.96
#